data_AF-A0A831WKV3-F1
#
_entry.id   AF-A0A831WKV3-F1
#
_cell.length_a   1.000
_cell.length_b   1.000
_cell.length_c   1.000
_cell.angle_alpha   90.00
_cell.angle_beta   90.00
_cell.angle_gamma   90.00
#
_symmetry.space_group_name_H-M   'P 1'
#
loop_
_entity.id
_entity.type
_entity.pdbx_description
1 polymer ?
#
loop_
_entity_poly.entity_id
_entity_poly.type
_entity_poly.pdbx_seq_one_letter_code
_entity_poly.pdbx_strand_id
1 'polypeptide(L)' 'MIISIASGKGGTGKTTVAVNLALSIRDAQYLDCDVEEPNANIFLKTS' A
#
# COMPACT_ATOMS: atom_id res chain seq x y z
N MET A 1 0.03 -9.89 12.60
CA MET A 1 0.91 -8.69 12.77
C MET A 1 0.32 -7.57 11.92
N ILE A 2 0.28 -6.34 12.43
CA ILE A 2 -0.23 -5.18 11.67
C ILE A 2 0.95 -4.25 11.41
N ILE A 3 1.13 -3.85 10.16
CA ILE A 3 2.18 -2.91 9.73
C ILE A 3 1.51 -1.73 9.05
N SER A 4 1.79 -0.52 9.53
CA SER A 4 1.26 0.72 8.95
C SER A 4 2.38 1.49 8.28
N ILE A 5 2.18 1.84 7.01
CA ILE A 5 3.10 2.69 6.24
C ILE A 5 2.48 4.09 6.16
N ALA A 6 3.11 5.06 6.81
CA ALA A 6 2.63 6.45 6.89
C ALA A 6 3.70 7.45 6.43
N SER A 7 3.28 8.64 6.00
CA SER A 7 4.16 9.75 5.62
C SER A 7 3.34 11.04 5.50
N GLY A 8 3.96 12.17 5.85
CA GLY A 8 3.30 13.47 5.97
C GLY A 8 3.19 14.31 4.69
N LYS A 9 3.61 13.81 3.53
CA LYS A 9 3.48 14.53 2.25
C LYS A 9 3.06 13.59 1.12
N GLY A 10 2.26 14.08 0.18
CA GLY A 10 1.96 13.39 -1.08
C GLY A 10 3.22 13.18 -1.93
N GLY A 11 3.28 12.08 -2.68
CA GLY A 11 4.38 11.82 -3.63
C GLY A 11 5.70 11.30 -3.02
N THR A 12 5.74 10.91 -1.74
CA THR A 12 6.98 10.36 -1.12
C THR A 12 7.16 8.86 -1.32
N GLY A 13 6.40 8.22 -2.21
CA GLY A 13 6.51 6.78 -2.49
C GLY A 13 5.87 5.84 -1.45
N LYS A 14 4.97 6.32 -0.60
CA LYS A 14 4.25 5.49 0.40
C LYS A 14 3.63 4.24 -0.21
N THR A 15 2.82 4.43 -1.25
CA THR A 15 2.12 3.33 -1.93
C THR A 15 3.11 2.32 -2.49
N THR A 16 4.18 2.79 -3.14
CA THR A 16 5.21 1.92 -3.72
C THR A 16 5.81 1.00 -2.67
N VAL A 17 6.17 1.54 -1.50
CA VAL A 17 6.72 0.74 -0.39
C VAL A 17 5.65 -0.20 0.17
N ALA A 18 4.45 0.30 0.44
CA ALA A 18 3.37 -0.49 1.02
C ALA A 18 2.97 -1.68 0.14
N VAL A 19 2.83 -1.47 -1.17
CA VAL A 19 2.45 -2.54 -2.11
C VAL A 19 3.55 -3.57 -2.25
N ASN A 20 4.81 -3.15 -2.44
CA ASN A 20 5.91 -4.11 -2.58
C ASN A 20 6.11 -4.92 -1.29
N LEU A 21 5.91 -4.32 -0.11
CA LEU A 21 5.93 -5.04 1.15
C LEU A 21 4.81 -6.10 1.20
N ALA A 22 3.58 -5.74 0.83
CA ALA A 22 2.48 -6.69 0.80
C ALA A 22 2.71 -7.83 -0.20
N LEU A 23 3.22 -7.54 -1.41
CA LEU A 23 3.57 -8.55 -2.42
C LEU A 23 4.71 -9.49 -1.97
N SER A 24 5.58 -9.04 -1.07
CA SER A 24 6.66 -9.87 -0.51
C SER A 24 6.18 -10.86 0.57
N ILE A 25 4.93 -10.74 1.03
CA ILE A 25 4.33 -11.55 2.09
C ILE A 25 3.22 -12.41 1.48
N ARG A 26 3.31 -13.74 1.66
CA ARG A 26 2.43 -14.72 0.99
C ARG A 26 0.93 -14.51 1.26
N ASP A 27 0.57 -14.23 2.52
CA ASP A 27 -0.82 -14.13 2.97
C ASP A 27 -1.10 -12.74 3.58
N ALA A 28 -0.71 -11.68 2.86
CA ALA A 28 -0.96 -10.31 3.30
C ALA A 28 -2.35 -9.83 2.94
N GLN A 29 -3.02 -9.19 3.92
CA GLN A 29 -4.16 -8.33 3.65
C GLN A 29 -3.67 -6.90 3.48
N TYR A 30 -4.00 -6.28 2.35
CA TYR A 30 -3.69 -4.88 2.08
C TYR A 30 -4.94 -4.01 2.29
N LEU A 31 -4.77 -2.87 2.95
CA LEU A 31 -5.80 -1.85 3.11
C LEU A 31 -5.21 -0.51 2.67
N ASP A 32 -5.83 0.11 1.66
CA ASP A 32 -5.50 1.47 1.25
C ASP A 32 -6.32 2.46 2.08
N CYS A 33 -5.66 3.16 3.00
CA CYS A 33 -6.28 4.17 3.86
C CYS A 33 -6.05 5.61 3.36
N ASP A 34 -5.51 5.80 2.14
CA ASP A 34 -5.38 7.12 1.55
C ASP A 34 -6.77 7.64 1.14
N VAL A 35 -7.19 8.75 1.75
CA VAL A 35 -8.51 9.36 1.50
C VAL A 35 -8.47 10.25 0.26
N GLU A 36 -7.31 10.83 -0.07
CA GLU A 36 -7.19 11.78 -1.18
C GLU A 36 -6.96 11.04 -2.50
N GLU A 37 -6.00 10.11 -2.54
CA GLU A 37 -5.54 9.47 -3.77
C GLU A 37 -5.22 7.96 -3.56
N PRO A 38 -6.23 7.10 -3.33
CA PRO A 38 -6.02 5.66 -3.23
C PRO A 38 -5.59 5.10 -4.60
N ASN A 39 -4.41 4.50 -4.65
CA ASN A 39 -3.76 4.08 -5.90
C ASN A 39 -3.12 2.69 -5.83
N ALA A 40 -3.30 1.96 -4.73
CA ALA A 40 -2.73 0.62 -4.58
C ALA A 40 -3.28 -0.38 -5.62
N ASN A 41 -4.52 -0.21 -6.06
CA ASN A 41 -5.17 -1.02 -7.08
C ASN A 41 -4.47 -1.00 -8.46
N ILE A 42 -3.67 0.04 -8.75
CA ILE A 42 -2.88 0.13 -9.98
C ILE A 42 -1.77 -0.94 -9.98
N PHE A 43 -1.24 -1.25 -8.79
CA PHE A 43 -0.11 -2.16 -8.62
C PHE A 43 -0.56 -3.57 -8.20
N LEU A 44 -1.66 -3.68 -7.46
CA LEU A 44 -2.22 -4.94 -7.00
C LEU A 44 -3.23 -5.48 -8.02
N LYS A 45 -2.91 -6.61 -8.65
CA LYS A 45 -3.88 -7.33 -9.49
C LYS A 45 -4.97 -7.92 -8.60
N THR A 46 -6.20 -7.49 -8.81
CA THR A 46 -7.38 -8.14 -8.24
C THR A 46 -7.61 -9.44 -9.00
N SER A 47 -7.53 -10.59 -8.29
CA SER A 47 -8.04 -11.87 -8.80
C SER A 47 -9.52 -12.00 -8.48
#